data_AF-A0AAX0WMP9-F1
#
_entry.id   AF-A0AAX0WMP9-F1
#
_cell.length_a   1.000
_cell.length_b   1.000
_cell.length_c   1.000
_cell.angle_alpha   90.00
_cell.angle_beta   90.00
_cell.angle_gamma   90.00
#
_symmetry.space_group_name_H-M   'P 1'
#
loop_
_entity.id
_entity.type
_entity.pdbx_description
1 polymer ?
#
loop_
_entity_poly.entity_id
_entity_poly.type
_entity_poly.pdbx_seq_one_letter_code
_entity_poly.pdbx_strand_id
1 'polypeptide(L)'
;MNEQQQNGIERLFVEFAEECGKNPNLNQAVQELKESVFTASQAAGVDPSHAFGVIIRDMMLLESLQKRVEESRNALTAGKLPAFVIEEARAQR
;
A
#
# COMPACT_ATOMS: atom_id res chain seq x y z
N MET A 1 7.65 25.44 12.60
CA MET A 1 7.37 24.12 13.22
C MET A 1 6.71 23.28 12.13
N ASN A 2 7.28 22.11 11.84
CA ASN A 2 7.08 21.33 10.61
C ASN A 2 5.64 20.83 10.41
N GLU A 3 5.00 21.23 9.31
CA GLU A 3 3.72 20.66 8.83
C GLU A 3 3.91 19.65 7.69
N GLN A 4 5.15 19.32 7.32
CA GLN A 4 5.45 18.47 6.15
C GLN A 4 5.35 16.95 6.37
N GLN A 5 5.03 16.46 7.58
CA GLN A 5 5.05 15.02 7.86
C GLN A 5 3.77 14.25 7.54
N GLN A 6 2.71 14.89 7.03
CA GLN A 6 1.39 14.25 6.93
C GLN A 6 1.11 13.41 5.65
N ASN A 7 2.05 13.34 4.70
CA ASN A 7 1.87 12.67 3.40
C ASN A 7 2.91 11.56 3.10
N GLY A 8 3.57 11.02 4.13
CA GLY A 8 4.63 10.01 3.96
C GLY A 8 4.20 8.56 4.28
N ILE A 9 5.07 7.60 3.94
CA ILE A 9 4.97 6.16 4.29
C ILE A 9 4.70 5.97 5.79
N GLU A 10 5.24 6.86 6.62
CA GLU A 10 5.06 6.88 8.08
C GLU A 10 3.57 6.90 8.50
N ARG A 11 2.71 7.63 7.77
CA ARG A 11 1.27 7.65 8.06
C ARG A 11 0.60 6.34 7.69
N LEU A 12 0.97 5.75 6.55
CA LEU A 12 0.46 4.44 6.12
C LEU A 12 0.81 3.36 7.14
N PHE A 13 1.98 3.46 7.77
CA PHE A 13 2.37 2.54 8.84
C PHE A 13 1.49 2.63 10.08
N VAL A 14 1.13 3.84 10.51
CA VAL A 14 0.26 4.04 11.67
C VAL A 14 -1.13 3.48 11.37
N GLU A 15 -1.72 3.84 10.23
CA GLU A 15 -3.04 3.35 9.81
C GLU A 15 -3.04 1.81 9.66
N PHE A 16 -1.99 1.24 9.07
CA PHE A 16 -1.82 -0.21 8.97
C PHE A 16 -1.69 -0.90 10.33
N ALA A 17 -0.90 -0.35 11.25
CA ALA A 17 -0.73 -0.89 12.59
C ALA A 17 -2.03 -0.84 13.40
N GLU A 18 -2.82 0.24 13.25
CA GLU A 18 -4.15 0.36 13.87
C GLU A 18 -5.13 -0.70 13.34
N GLU A 19 -5.16 -0.95 12.03
CA GLU A 19 -6.01 -2.00 11.45
C GLU A 19 -5.57 -3.41 11.88
N CYS A 20 -4.27 -3.68 11.96
CA CYS A 20 -3.75 -4.95 12.47
C CYS A 20 -4.13 -5.17 13.94
N GLY A 21 -4.12 -4.12 14.76
CA GLY A 21 -4.51 -4.18 16.16
C GLY A 21 -5.97 -4.60 16.38
N LYS A 22 -6.84 -4.43 15.36
CA LYS A 22 -8.27 -4.82 15.43
C LYS A 22 -8.49 -6.31 15.19
N ASN A 23 -7.52 -7.04 14.63
CA ASN A 23 -7.64 -8.46 14.32
C ASN A 23 -6.40 -9.25 14.76
N PRO A 24 -6.50 -10.12 15.79
CA PRO A 24 -5.37 -10.86 16.35
C PRO A 24 -4.62 -11.72 15.33
N ASN A 25 -5.33 -12.35 14.39
CA ASN A 25 -4.72 -13.20 13.36
C ASN A 25 -3.92 -12.38 12.35
N LEU A 26 -4.44 -11.19 12.02
CA LEU A 26 -3.78 -10.22 11.14
C LEU A 26 -2.54 -9.65 11.82
N ASN A 27 -2.63 -9.31 13.11
CA ASN A 27 -1.48 -8.86 13.89
C ASN A 27 -0.37 -9.93 13.93
N GLN A 28 -0.72 -11.20 14.15
CA GLN A 28 0.26 -12.29 14.14
C GLN A 28 0.95 -12.42 12.77
N ALA A 29 0.18 -12.46 11.67
CA ALA A 29 0.74 -12.55 10.33
C ALA A 29 1.69 -11.38 10.00
N VAL A 30 1.38 -10.18 10.49
CA VAL A 30 2.22 -9.00 10.32
C VAL A 30 3.51 -9.06 11.13
N GLN A 31 3.47 -9.61 12.35
CA GLN A 31 4.71 -9.82 13.12
C GLN A 31 5.62 -10.86 12.44
N GLU A 32 5.06 -11.97 11.96
CA GLU A 32 5.82 -12.99 11.24
C GLU A 32 6.46 -12.42 9.95
N LEU A 33 5.71 -11.62 9.19
CA LEU A 33 6.23 -10.91 8.02
C LEU A 33 7.35 -9.93 8.41
N LYS A 34 7.16 -9.16 9.49
CA LYS A 34 8.15 -8.21 9.99
C LYS A 34 9.44 -8.90 10.37
N GLU A 35 9.39 -10.00 11.11
CA GLU A 35 10.57 -10.78 11.51
C GLU A 35 11.34 -11.32 10.30
N SER A 36 10.62 -11.87 9.31
CA SER A 36 11.21 -12.36 8.06
C SER A 36 11.92 -11.25 7.29
N VAL A 37 11.26 -10.10 7.10
CA VAL A 37 11.83 -8.94 6.40
C VAL A 37 13.02 -8.38 7.17
N PHE A 38 12.95 -8.29 8.49
CA PHE A 38 14.04 -7.77 9.31
C PHE A 38 15.28 -8.65 9.23
N THR A 39 15.10 -9.97 9.24
CA THR A 39 16.20 -10.92 9.09
C THR A 39 16.84 -10.79 7.70
N ALA A 40 16.04 -10.74 6.64
CA ALA A 40 16.53 -10.66 5.27
C ALA A 40 17.24 -9.31 4.98
N SER A 41 16.68 -8.20 5.46
CA SER A 41 17.25 -6.86 5.28
C SER A 41 18.58 -6.69 6.03
N GLN A 42 18.67 -7.20 7.27
CA GLN A 42 19.95 -7.21 8.01
C GLN A 42 21.02 -8.00 7.26
N ALA A 43 20.68 -9.18 6.74
CA ALA A 43 21.60 -9.99 5.94
C ALA A 43 22.04 -9.29 4.65
N ALA A 44 21.18 -8.45 4.07
CA ALA A 44 21.46 -7.66 2.88
C ALA A 44 22.15 -6.30 3.18
N GLY A 45 22.38 -5.95 4.44
CA GLY A 45 22.96 -4.66 4.83
C GLY A 45 22.05 -3.45 4.58
N VAL A 46 20.73 -3.68 4.52
CA VAL A 46 19.71 -2.64 4.31
C VAL A 46 19.03 -2.32 5.65
N ASP A 47 18.65 -1.06 5.86
CA ASP A 47 17.88 -0.66 7.04
C ASP A 47 16.55 -1.45 7.12
N PRO A 48 16.32 -2.25 8.17
CA PRO A 48 15.15 -3.11 8.27
C PRO A 48 13.82 -2.37 8.31
N SER A 49 13.78 -1.23 9.00
CA SER A 49 12.55 -0.43 9.13
C SER A 49 12.15 0.16 7.79
N HIS A 50 13.12 0.65 7.02
CA HIS A 50 12.93 1.15 5.68
C HIS A 50 12.49 0.05 4.70
N ALA A 51 13.16 -1.10 4.71
CA ALA A 51 12.81 -2.25 3.87
C ALA A 51 11.38 -2.73 4.13
N PHE A 52 10.99 -2.84 5.40
CA PHE A 52 9.63 -3.19 5.78
C PHE A 52 8.60 -2.17 5.27
N GLY A 53 8.93 -0.88 5.29
CA GLY A 53 8.03 0.17 4.79
C GLY A 53 7.84 0.19 3.30
N VAL A 54 8.89 -0.14 2.55
CA VAL A 54 8.77 -0.33 1.10
C VAL A 54 7.87 -1.53 0.79
N ILE A 55 8.08 -2.66 1.46
CA ILE A 55 7.28 -3.88 1.23
C ILE A 55 5.80 -3.66 1.54
N ILE A 56 5.46 -3.08 2.70
CA ILE A 56 4.07 -2.82 3.06
C ILE A 56 3.41 -1.87 2.07
N ARG A 57 4.10 -0.79 1.68
CA ARG A 57 3.59 0.14 0.65
C ARG A 57 3.32 -0.59 -0.67
N ASP A 58 4.26 -1.42 -1.13
CA ASP A 58 4.13 -2.12 -2.41
C ASP A 58 2.99 -3.15 -2.38
N MET A 59 2.80 -3.84 -1.26
CA MET A 59 1.64 -4.72 -1.05
C MET A 59 0.32 -3.95 -1.13
N MET A 60 0.20 -2.82 -0.45
CA MET A 60 -1.01 -1.98 -0.50
C MET A 60 -1.28 -1.44 -1.91
N LEU A 61 -0.24 -1.05 -2.65
CA LEU A 61 -0.37 -0.61 -4.04
C LEU A 61 -0.86 -1.74 -4.94
N LEU A 62 -0.32 -2.94 -4.75
CA LEU A 62 -0.72 -4.12 -5.50
C LEU A 62 -2.19 -4.47 -5.26
N GLU A 63 -2.66 -4.46 -4.01
CA GLU A 63 -4.08 -4.68 -3.68
C GLU A 63 -4.98 -3.63 -4.35
N SER A 64 -4.59 -2.35 -4.31
CA SER A 64 -5.32 -1.27 -4.98
C SER A 64 -5.44 -1.48 -6.49
N LEU A 65 -4.37 -1.95 -7.14
CA LEU A 65 -4.36 -2.27 -8.56
C LEU A 65 -5.22 -3.49 -8.87
N GLN A 66 -5.11 -4.56 -8.08
CA GLN A 66 -5.93 -5.76 -8.22
C GLN A 66 -7.42 -5.45 -8.12
N LYS A 67 -7.82 -4.66 -7.12
CA LYS A 67 -9.21 -4.22 -6.95
C LYS A 67 -9.70 -3.44 -8.18
N ARG A 68 -8.91 -2.50 -8.69
CA ARG A 68 -9.27 -1.73 -9.91
C ARG A 68 -9.40 -2.62 -11.14
N VAL A 69 -8.54 -3.63 -11.29
CA VAL A 69 -8.63 -4.60 -12.39
C VAL A 69 -9.92 -5.43 -12.27
N GLU A 70 -10.25 -5.89 -11.06
CA GLU A 70 -11.49 -6.64 -10.81
C GLU A 70 -12.74 -5.80 -11.07
N GLU A 71 -12.77 -4.56 -10.58
CA GLU A 71 -13.85 -3.60 -10.87
C GLU A 71 -14.00 -3.37 -12.38
N SER A 72 -12.90 -3.16 -13.09
CA SER A 72 -12.89 -3.00 -14.54
C SER A 72 -13.43 -4.23 -15.26
N ARG A 73 -13.01 -5.44 -14.86
CA ARG A 73 -13.50 -6.71 -15.41
C ARG A 73 -15.00 -6.86 -15.21
N ASN A 74 -15.50 -6.58 -14.00
CA ASN A 74 -16.91 -6.71 -13.67
C ASN A 74 -17.75 -5.71 -14.48
N ALA A 75 -17.25 -4.49 -14.61
CA ALA A 75 -17.88 -3.42 -15.38
C ALA A 75 -17.94 -3.75 -16.90
N LEU A 76 -16.85 -4.28 -17.47
CA LEU A 76 -16.81 -4.83 -18.84
C LEU A 76 -17.83 -5.96 -19.04
N THR A 77 -17.86 -6.93 -18.13
CA THR A 77 -18.77 -8.09 -18.18
C THR A 77 -20.23 -7.66 -18.11
N ALA A 78 -20.53 -6.61 -17.33
CA ALA A 78 -21.87 -6.05 -17.19
C ALA A 78 -22.30 -5.15 -18.36
N GLY A 79 -21.47 -4.97 -19.40
CA GLY A 79 -21.72 -4.00 -20.48
C GLY A 79 -21.69 -2.54 -20.02
N LYS A 80 -21.19 -2.29 -18.80
CA LYS A 80 -21.06 -0.98 -18.16
C LYS A 80 -19.58 -0.63 -18.14
N LEU A 81 -18.95 -0.42 -19.30
CA LEU A 81 -17.58 0.08 -19.35
C LEU A 81 -17.43 1.25 -18.37
N PRO A 82 -16.52 1.20 -17.38
CA PRO A 82 -16.21 2.38 -16.60
C PRO A 82 -15.74 3.42 -17.60
N ALA A 83 -16.42 4.55 -17.66
CA ALA A 83 -15.91 5.69 -18.41
C ALA A 83 -14.61 6.10 -17.72
N PHE A 84 -13.47 5.65 -18.24
CA PHE A 84 -12.19 6.22 -17.87
C PHE A 84 -12.23 7.68 -18.33
N VAL A 85 -12.50 8.59 -17.40
CA VAL A 85 -12.27 10.01 -17.64
C VAL A 85 -10.77 10.19 -17.58
N ILE A 86 -10.13 10.11 -18.75
CA ILE A 86 -8.79 10.65 -18.92
C ILE A 86 -8.99 12.16 -18.86
N GLU A 87 -8.83 12.75 -17.67
CA GLU A 87 -8.64 14.20 -17.59
C GLU A 87 -7.31 14.49 -18.27
N GLU A 88 -7.37 14.90 -19.55
CA GLU A 88 -6.24 15.54 -20.19
C GLU A 88 -5.88 16.75 -19.33
N ALA A 89 -4.73 16.67 -18.67
CA ALA A 89 -4.12 17.82 -18.02
C ALA A 89 -3.87 18.86 -19.12
N ARG A 90 -4.83 19.78 -19.31
CA ARG A 90 -4.64 20.94 -20.17
C ARG A 90 -3.39 21.64 -19.67
N ALA A 91 -2.32 21.60 -20.46
CA ALA A 91 -1.15 22.42 -20.23
C ALA A 91 -1.64 23.87 -20.14
N GLN A 92 -1.62 24.43 -18.92
CA GLN A 92 -1.90 25.85 -18.71
C GLN A 92 -0.79 26.62 -19.43
N ARG A 93 -1.18 27.41 -20.43
CA ARG A 93 -0.33 28.42 -21.07
C ARG A 93 -0.33 29.68 -20.23
#